data_AF-H2YBC7-F1
#
_entry.id   AF-H2YBC7-F1
#
_cell.length_a   1.000
_cell.length_b   1.000
_cell.length_c   1.000
_cell.angle_alpha   90.00
_cell.angle_beta   90.00
_cell.angle_gamma   90.00
#
_symmetry.space_group_name_H-M   'P 1'
#
loop_
_entity.id
_entity.type
_entity.pdbx_description
1 polymer ?
#
loop_
_entity_poly.entity_id
_entity_poly.type
_entity_poly.pdbx_seq_one_letter_code
_entity_poly.pdbx_strand_id
1 'polypeptide(L)'
;MFQADLTQGLEDRKSFLALLVEIYDSDNAELMQEAADQFPINSLYNGPFFSKGDAIAFSKILSKVRRHIEKLLLFNCKLYTEHFGHIASAIKSMDESIDEFCLCHNDLASSDIELICEILPKINQKLCIVKCFAGNTDSRNANEQEKSKLQEAMDKIGNKELIIQLDDCGCELKSN
;
A
#
# COMPACT_ATOMS: atom_id res chain seq x y z
N MET A 1 -1.27 -10.88 -19.28
CA MET A 1 -0.19 -11.07 -18.29
C MET A 1 0.48 -9.74 -18.03
N PHE A 2 0.67 -9.35 -16.78
CA PHE A 2 1.15 -8.03 -16.38
C PHE A 2 2.57 -7.73 -16.92
N GLN A 3 2.65 -7.14 -18.11
CA GLN A 3 3.89 -6.72 -18.78
C GLN A 3 4.13 -5.21 -18.70
N ALA A 4 3.21 -4.46 -18.09
CA ALA A 4 3.32 -3.02 -17.97
C ALA A 4 4.37 -2.65 -16.92
N ASP A 5 5.35 -1.85 -17.31
CA ASP A 5 6.28 -1.23 -16.38
C ASP A 5 5.56 -0.07 -15.67
N LEU A 6 5.18 -0.29 -14.41
CA LEU A 6 4.45 0.68 -13.58
C LEU A 6 5.26 1.93 -13.22
N THR A 7 6.53 2.00 -13.64
CA THR A 7 7.37 3.20 -13.52
C THR A 7 7.19 4.19 -14.67
N GLN A 8 6.58 3.77 -15.80
CA GLN A 8 6.55 4.51 -17.06
C GLN A 8 5.54 5.67 -17.13
N GLY A 9 4.62 5.80 -16.16
CA GLY A 9 3.77 6.99 -16.08
C GLY A 9 2.43 6.80 -15.40
N LEU A 10 1.68 7.89 -15.22
CA LEU A 10 0.35 7.87 -14.58
C LEU A 10 -0.66 7.01 -15.34
N GLU A 11 -0.67 7.07 -16.67
CA GLU A 11 -1.65 6.34 -17.47
C GLU A 11 -1.41 4.82 -17.42
N ASP A 12 -0.17 4.34 -17.46
CA ASP A 12 0.12 2.91 -17.29
C ASP A 12 -0.37 2.36 -15.95
N ARG A 13 -0.21 3.17 -14.89
CA ARG A 13 -0.68 2.81 -13.54
C ARG A 13 -2.21 2.77 -13.45
N LYS A 14 -2.90 3.70 -14.12
CA LYS A 14 -4.37 3.68 -14.23
C LYS A 14 -4.86 2.48 -15.05
N SER A 15 -4.23 2.22 -16.20
CA SER A 15 -4.57 1.08 -17.06
C SER A 15 -4.37 -0.24 -16.32
N PHE A 16 -3.31 -0.35 -15.51
CA PHE A 16 -3.10 -1.51 -14.66
C PHE A 16 -4.21 -1.67 -13.62
N LEU A 17 -4.59 -0.60 -12.90
CA LEU A 17 -5.71 -0.67 -11.93
C LEU A 17 -7.02 -1.05 -12.62
N ALA A 18 -7.32 -0.48 -13.78
CA ALA A 18 -8.51 -0.84 -14.56
C ALA A 18 -8.51 -2.33 -14.92
N LEU A 19 -7.37 -2.88 -15.33
CA LEU A 19 -7.22 -4.32 -15.58
C LEU A 19 -7.46 -5.15 -14.32
N LEU A 20 -7.02 -4.71 -13.14
CA LEU A 20 -7.33 -5.41 -11.88
C LEU A 20 -8.84 -5.44 -11.61
N VAL A 21 -9.53 -4.33 -11.88
CA VAL A 21 -10.99 -4.22 -11.74
C VAL A 21 -11.70 -5.13 -12.72
N GLU A 22 -11.30 -5.16 -13.99
CA GLU A 22 -11.87 -6.08 -14.99
C GLU A 22 -11.70 -7.55 -14.58
N ILE A 23 -10.53 -7.91 -14.06
CA ILE A 23 -10.26 -9.27 -13.56
C ILE A 23 -11.16 -9.57 -12.35
N TYR A 24 -11.30 -8.63 -11.42
CA TYR A 24 -12.17 -8.78 -10.26
C TYR A 24 -13.64 -8.95 -10.65
N ASP A 25 -14.14 -8.10 -11.54
CA ASP A 25 -15.54 -8.11 -12.00
C ASP A 25 -15.88 -9.33 -12.86
N SER A 26 -14.87 -9.98 -13.46
CA SER A 26 -15.07 -11.22 -14.21
C SER A 26 -15.51 -12.42 -13.34
N ASP A 27 -15.34 -12.32 -12.01
CA ASP A 27 -15.55 -13.39 -11.02
C ASP A 27 -14.84 -14.71 -11.38
N ASN A 28 -13.78 -14.61 -12.19
CA ASN A 28 -13.00 -15.76 -12.63
C ASN A 28 -11.85 -16.02 -11.65
N ALA A 29 -12.01 -17.03 -10.80
CA ALA A 29 -11.02 -17.39 -9.79
C ALA A 29 -9.67 -17.83 -10.37
N GLU A 30 -9.65 -18.46 -11.54
CA GLU A 30 -8.41 -18.88 -12.22
C GLU A 30 -7.67 -17.65 -12.74
N LEU A 31 -8.37 -16.74 -13.43
CA LEU A 31 -7.78 -15.49 -13.92
C LEU A 31 -7.30 -14.60 -12.77
N MET A 32 -8.04 -14.56 -11.65
CA MET A 32 -7.63 -13.83 -10.45
C MET A 32 -6.36 -14.40 -9.83
N GLN A 33 -6.22 -15.73 -9.79
CA GLN A 33 -5.00 -16.36 -9.31
C GLN A 33 -3.83 -16.15 -10.28
N GLU A 34 -4.07 -16.27 -11.59
CA GLU A 34 -3.08 -15.97 -12.62
C GLU A 34 -2.55 -14.54 -12.50
N ALA A 35 -3.45 -13.58 -12.28
CA ALA A 35 -3.10 -12.20 -12.00
C ALA A 35 -2.22 -12.09 -10.74
N ALA A 36 -2.63 -12.72 -9.64
CA ALA A 36 -1.87 -12.69 -8.40
C ALA A 36 -0.47 -13.31 -8.52
N ASP A 37 -0.33 -14.41 -9.28
CA ASP A 37 0.96 -15.08 -9.52
C ASP A 37 1.93 -14.19 -10.32
N GLN A 38 1.38 -13.30 -11.14
CA GLN A 38 2.12 -12.36 -11.98
C GLN A 38 2.18 -10.95 -11.41
N PHE A 39 1.67 -10.74 -10.20
CA PHE A 39 1.65 -9.42 -9.59
C PHE A 39 3.08 -8.86 -9.53
N PRO A 40 3.31 -7.59 -9.96
CA PRO A 40 4.65 -7.04 -10.06
C PRO A 40 5.36 -7.00 -8.70
N ILE A 41 6.60 -7.48 -8.67
CA ILE A 41 7.49 -7.42 -7.48
C ILE A 41 7.69 -5.98 -7.02
N ASN A 42 7.73 -5.05 -7.98
CA ASN A 42 7.87 -3.62 -7.77
C ASN A 42 6.64 -2.90 -8.34
N SER A 43 5.74 -2.50 -7.45
CA SER A 43 4.47 -1.86 -7.78
C SER A 43 4.47 -0.41 -7.30
N LEU A 44 4.60 0.52 -8.24
CA LEU A 44 4.69 1.95 -7.98
C LEU A 44 3.41 2.66 -8.41
N TYR A 45 2.66 3.18 -7.45
CA TYR A 45 1.51 4.04 -7.67
C TYR A 45 1.82 5.43 -7.12
N ASN A 46 1.93 6.41 -8.02
CA ASN A 46 1.94 7.83 -7.66
C ASN A 46 0.83 8.53 -8.44
N GLY A 47 -0.27 8.82 -7.76
CA GLY A 47 -1.34 9.66 -8.32
C GLY A 47 -2.53 8.99 -9.01
N PRO A 48 -2.62 7.69 -9.37
CA PRO A 48 -3.96 7.21 -9.68
C PRO A 48 -4.73 7.22 -8.35
N PHE A 49 -5.78 8.03 -8.31
CA PHE A 49 -6.66 8.08 -7.14
C PHE A 49 -7.49 6.81 -7.13
N PHE A 50 -7.46 6.09 -6.01
CA PHE A 50 -8.22 4.87 -5.86
C PHE A 50 -9.68 5.25 -5.63
N SER A 51 -10.56 4.77 -6.50
CA SER A 51 -11.96 4.59 -6.15
C SER A 51 -12.12 3.43 -5.18
N LYS A 52 -13.33 3.31 -4.60
CA LYS A 52 -13.69 2.14 -3.80
C LYS A 52 -13.54 0.83 -4.58
N GLY A 53 -13.90 0.81 -5.86
CA GLY A 53 -13.77 -0.37 -6.73
C GLY A 53 -12.30 -0.76 -6.92
N ASP A 54 -11.44 0.23 -7.17
CA ASP A 54 -9.99 -0.01 -7.33
C ASP A 54 -9.40 -0.61 -6.05
N ALA A 55 -9.73 -0.06 -4.88
CA ALA A 55 -9.23 -0.56 -3.61
C ALA A 55 -9.68 -2.00 -3.33
N ILE A 56 -10.94 -2.35 -3.65
CA ILE A 56 -11.45 -3.71 -3.48
C ILE A 56 -10.74 -4.67 -4.43
N ALA A 57 -10.71 -4.37 -5.72
CA ALA A 57 -10.09 -5.23 -6.74
C ALA A 57 -8.60 -5.46 -6.46
N PHE A 58 -7.87 -4.37 -6.18
CA PHE A 58 -6.47 -4.41 -5.80
C PHE A 58 -6.24 -5.28 -4.57
N SER A 59 -7.03 -5.09 -3.50
CA SER A 59 -6.89 -5.86 -2.26
C SER A 59 -7.20 -7.35 -2.47
N LYS A 60 -8.17 -7.68 -3.32
CA LYS A 60 -8.54 -9.08 -3.61
C LYS A 60 -7.41 -9.82 -4.32
N ILE A 61 -6.79 -9.19 -5.31
CA ILE A 61 -5.63 -9.76 -6.00
C ILE A 61 -4.42 -9.81 -5.06
N LEU A 62 -4.13 -8.73 -4.33
CA LEU A 62 -3.02 -8.67 -3.39
C LEU A 62 -3.07 -9.79 -2.34
N SER A 63 -4.26 -10.12 -1.81
CA SER A 63 -4.45 -11.19 -0.83
C SER A 63 -4.11 -12.60 -1.36
N LYS A 64 -3.99 -12.76 -2.68
CA LYS A 64 -3.68 -14.01 -3.35
C LYS A 64 -2.24 -14.11 -3.85
N VAL A 65 -1.44 -13.05 -3.67
CA VAL A 65 -0.04 -13.02 -4.10
C VAL A 65 0.76 -13.97 -3.22
N ARG A 66 1.39 -14.97 -3.85
CA ARG A 66 2.19 -16.03 -3.19
C ARG A 66 3.69 -15.86 -3.42
N ARG A 67 4.11 -14.63 -3.66
CA ARG A 67 5.51 -14.26 -3.87
C ARG A 67 5.84 -13.03 -3.06
N HIS A 68 7.10 -12.92 -2.68
CA HIS A 68 7.63 -11.74 -2.04
C HIS A 68 7.52 -10.51 -2.94
N ILE A 69 7.14 -9.38 -2.34
CA ILE A 69 7.04 -8.07 -2.99
C ILE A 69 8.16 -7.19 -2.44
N GLU A 70 9.03 -6.69 -3.31
CA GLU A 70 10.12 -5.80 -2.89
C GLU A 70 9.58 -4.40 -2.58
N LYS A 71 8.77 -3.84 -3.47
CA LYS A 71 8.23 -2.48 -3.31
C LYS A 71 6.74 -2.43 -3.61
N LEU A 72 5.97 -1.96 -2.64
CA LEU A 72 4.56 -1.60 -2.81
C LEU A 72 4.39 -0.12 -2.41
N LEU A 73 4.43 0.78 -3.39
CA LEU A 73 4.41 2.22 -3.13
C LEU A 73 3.05 2.78 -3.53
N LEU A 74 2.24 3.20 -2.55
CA LEU A 74 0.93 3.83 -2.74
C LEU A 74 1.01 5.32 -2.39
N PHE A 75 1.78 6.05 -3.19
CA PHE A 75 2.05 7.47 -3.01
C PHE A 75 0.92 8.32 -3.63
N ASN A 76 0.38 9.30 -2.90
CA ASN A 76 -0.62 10.23 -3.45
C ASN A 76 -1.81 9.54 -4.17
N CYS A 77 -2.27 8.41 -3.64
CA CYS A 77 -3.32 7.59 -4.23
C CYS A 77 -4.73 7.96 -3.71
N LYS A 78 -4.84 9.02 -2.90
CA LYS A 78 -6.09 9.45 -2.23
C LYS A 78 -6.75 8.31 -1.46
N LEU A 79 -5.93 7.56 -0.72
CA LEU A 79 -6.44 6.53 0.20
C LEU A 79 -7.09 7.20 1.42
N TYR A 80 -8.29 6.75 1.73
CA TYR A 80 -9.04 7.05 2.96
C TYR A 80 -9.25 5.76 3.75
N THR A 81 -9.84 5.86 4.95
CA THR A 81 -10.10 4.73 5.85
C THR A 81 -10.70 3.50 5.17
N GLU A 82 -11.72 3.67 4.33
CA GLU A 82 -12.36 2.52 3.65
C GLU A 82 -11.40 1.83 2.67
N HIS A 83 -10.67 2.61 1.85
CA HIS A 83 -9.70 2.08 0.89
C HIS A 83 -8.57 1.33 1.60
N PHE A 84 -7.99 1.96 2.62
CA PHE A 84 -6.87 1.39 3.35
C PHE A 84 -7.28 0.19 4.20
N GLY A 85 -8.50 0.16 4.74
CA GLY A 85 -9.04 -1.00 5.44
C GLY A 85 -9.03 -2.27 4.60
N HIS A 86 -9.41 -2.18 3.32
CA HIS A 86 -9.32 -3.31 2.39
C HIS A 86 -7.87 -3.74 2.15
N ILE A 87 -6.98 -2.79 1.89
CA ILE A 87 -5.57 -3.05 1.57
C ILE A 87 -4.85 -3.64 2.79
N ALA A 88 -5.06 -3.07 3.98
CA ALA A 88 -4.48 -3.57 5.21
C ALA A 88 -4.95 -4.99 5.53
N SER A 89 -6.24 -5.28 5.35
CA SER A 89 -6.77 -6.64 5.51
C SER A 89 -6.12 -7.62 4.52
N ALA A 90 -5.89 -7.21 3.27
CA ALA A 90 -5.21 -8.04 2.28
C ALA A 90 -3.77 -8.33 2.68
N ILE A 91 -2.98 -7.30 3.04
CA ILE A 91 -1.59 -7.44 3.48
C ILE A 91 -1.49 -8.38 4.69
N LYS A 92 -2.37 -8.20 5.67
CA LYS A 92 -2.42 -9.05 6.87
C LYS A 92 -2.64 -10.53 6.53
N SER A 93 -3.44 -10.81 5.50
CA SER A 93 -3.78 -12.16 5.05
C SER A 93 -2.78 -12.80 4.09
N MET A 94 -1.83 -12.04 3.55
CA MET A 94 -0.78 -12.61 2.68
C MET A 94 0.05 -13.62 3.45
N ASP A 95 0.50 -14.68 2.79
CA ASP A 95 1.47 -15.60 3.37
C ASP A 95 2.87 -14.95 3.40
N GLU A 96 3.22 -14.26 2.32
CA GLU A 96 4.49 -13.57 2.11
C GLU A 96 4.54 -12.18 2.78
N SER A 97 5.74 -11.60 2.85
CA SER A 97 6.00 -10.24 3.34
C SER A 97 6.39 -9.28 2.22
N ILE A 98 6.36 -7.99 2.56
CA ILE A 98 6.73 -6.85 1.71
C ILE A 98 8.01 -6.24 2.27
N ASP A 99 9.00 -5.94 1.45
CA ASP A 99 10.21 -5.28 1.94
C ASP A 99 9.99 -3.79 2.21
N GLU A 100 9.49 -3.07 1.20
CA GLU A 100 9.21 -1.63 1.30
C GLU A 100 7.73 -1.33 1.02
N PHE A 101 7.07 -0.68 1.99
CA PHE A 101 5.70 -0.19 1.86
C PHE A 101 5.63 1.31 2.07
N CYS A 102 4.92 2.02 1.19
CA CYS A 102 4.78 3.47 1.27
C CYS A 102 3.33 3.90 1.16
N LEU A 103 2.90 4.77 2.09
CA LEU A 103 1.56 5.37 2.15
C LEU A 103 1.62 6.90 2.09
N CYS A 104 2.75 7.46 1.64
CA CYS A 104 2.96 8.90 1.59
C CYS A 104 1.84 9.66 0.86
N HIS A 105 1.52 10.87 1.33
CA HIS A 105 0.58 11.78 0.68
C HIS A 105 -0.85 11.22 0.50
N ASN A 106 -1.35 10.46 1.48
CA ASN A 106 -2.74 10.02 1.55
C ASN A 106 -3.50 10.74 2.67
N ASP A 107 -4.77 10.40 2.86
CA ASP A 107 -5.70 11.11 3.73
C ASP A 107 -6.36 10.12 4.74
N LEU A 108 -5.55 9.30 5.40
CA LEU A 108 -6.01 8.30 6.38
C LEU A 108 -6.52 8.95 7.67
N ALA A 109 -7.54 8.39 8.31
CA ALA A 109 -7.99 8.88 9.61
C ALA A 109 -6.96 8.53 10.71
N SER A 110 -6.95 9.30 11.80
CA SER A 110 -6.11 8.97 12.97
C SER A 110 -6.36 7.58 13.53
N SER A 111 -7.59 7.06 13.40
CA SER A 111 -7.95 5.71 13.82
C SER A 111 -7.22 4.62 13.02
N ASP A 112 -6.81 4.92 11.79
CA ASP A 112 -6.17 3.95 10.89
C ASP A 112 -4.75 3.60 11.31
N ILE A 113 -4.20 4.31 12.32
CA ILE A 113 -2.93 3.95 12.96
C ILE A 113 -2.94 2.52 13.49
N GLU A 114 -4.09 2.03 13.98
CA GLU A 114 -4.21 0.65 14.46
C GLU A 114 -4.03 -0.36 13.32
N LEU A 115 -4.61 -0.06 12.14
CA LEU A 115 -4.43 -0.89 10.95
C LEU A 115 -2.98 -0.87 10.47
N ILE A 116 -2.30 0.28 10.52
CA ILE A 116 -0.88 0.38 10.21
C ILE A 116 -0.08 -0.50 11.18
N CYS A 117 -0.32 -0.41 12.49
CA CYS A 117 0.33 -1.25 13.49
C CYS A 117 0.09 -2.75 13.25
N GLU A 118 -1.11 -3.14 12.83
CA GLU A 118 -1.45 -4.54 12.55
C GLU A 118 -0.71 -5.13 11.34
N ILE A 119 -0.35 -4.31 10.34
CA ILE A 119 0.37 -4.78 9.14
C ILE A 119 1.89 -4.70 9.27
N LEU A 120 2.43 -4.02 10.29
CA LEU A 120 3.88 -3.92 10.50
C LEU A 120 4.64 -5.26 10.48
N PRO A 121 4.12 -6.38 11.05
CA PRO A 121 4.79 -7.68 10.96
C PRO A 121 4.97 -8.22 9.53
N LYS A 122 4.23 -7.67 8.55
CA LYS A 122 4.32 -8.01 7.14
C LYS A 122 5.32 -7.14 6.38
N ILE A 123 5.92 -6.15 7.02
CA ILE A 123 6.91 -5.25 6.42
C ILE A 123 8.30 -5.60 6.96
N ASN A 124 9.23 -5.97 6.08
CA ASN A 124 10.54 -6.46 6.51
C ASN A 124 11.55 -5.32 6.71
N GLN A 125 11.64 -4.39 5.75
CA GLN A 125 12.75 -3.42 5.69
C GLN A 125 12.29 -1.99 5.96
N LYS A 126 11.23 -1.52 5.30
CA LYS A 126 10.88 -0.10 5.34
C LYS A 126 9.38 0.17 5.25
N LEU A 127 8.86 0.95 6.21
CA LEU A 127 7.57 1.60 6.10
C LEU A 127 7.75 3.12 5.98
N CYS A 128 7.13 3.73 4.97
CA CYS A 128 7.16 5.18 4.78
C CYS A 128 5.76 5.80 4.90
N ILE A 129 5.58 6.70 5.86
CA ILE A 129 4.29 7.30 6.24
C ILE A 129 4.45 8.79 6.53
N VAL A 130 4.68 9.57 5.47
CA VAL A 130 4.82 11.03 5.53
C VAL A 130 3.59 11.66 4.89
N LYS A 131 3.05 12.72 5.51
CA LYS A 131 1.81 13.39 5.08
C LYS A 131 0.71 12.38 4.73
N CYS A 132 0.47 11.42 5.63
CA CYS A 132 -0.41 10.27 5.39
C CYS A 132 -1.77 10.41 6.08
N PHE A 133 -1.87 11.25 7.12
CA PHE A 133 -3.08 11.38 7.91
C PHE A 133 -3.89 12.60 7.48
N ALA A 134 -5.21 12.51 7.50
CA ALA A 134 -6.10 13.63 7.23
C ALA A 134 -5.82 14.81 8.20
N GLY A 135 -5.70 16.00 7.63
CA GLY A 135 -5.60 17.27 8.35
C GLY A 135 -6.73 18.22 7.98
N ASN A 136 -6.72 19.42 8.56
CA ASN A 136 -7.81 20.41 8.38
C ASN A 136 -7.86 21.00 6.96
N THR A 137 -6.71 21.15 6.31
CA THR A 137 -6.59 21.71 4.95
C THR A 137 -5.97 20.72 3.98
N ASP A 138 -4.94 20.02 4.43
CA ASP A 138 -4.20 19.01 3.68
C ASP A 138 -3.80 17.84 4.59
N SER A 139 -3.38 16.73 3.97
CA SER A 139 -2.69 15.65 4.66
C SER A 139 -1.54 16.15 5.53
N ARG A 140 -1.40 15.57 6.72
CA ARG A 140 -0.43 15.92 7.76
C ARG A 140 0.43 14.71 8.13
N ASN A 141 1.58 14.97 8.73
CA ASN A 141 2.42 13.94 9.32
C ASN A 141 1.73 13.32 10.55
N ALA A 142 2.25 12.17 10.98
CA ALA A 142 1.87 11.56 12.25
C ALA A 142 2.05 12.55 13.40
N ASN A 143 1.06 12.65 14.29
CA ASN A 143 1.19 13.36 15.56
C ASN A 143 1.92 12.49 16.60
N GLU A 144 2.25 13.06 17.75
CA GLU A 144 3.03 12.36 18.79
C GLU A 144 2.32 11.11 19.33
N GLN A 145 0.99 11.08 19.38
CA GLN A 145 0.24 9.90 19.81
C GLN A 145 0.33 8.77 18.77
N GLU A 146 0.19 9.11 17.49
CA GLU A 146 0.32 8.16 16.37
C GLU A 146 1.75 7.60 16.31
N LYS A 147 2.78 8.44 16.51
CA LYS A 147 4.18 8.02 16.61
C LYS A 147 4.43 7.07 17.79
N SER A 148 3.88 7.38 18.97
CA SER A 148 4.00 6.51 20.15
C SER A 148 3.41 5.13 19.88
N LYS A 149 2.23 5.04 19.27
CA LYS A 149 1.61 3.76 18.91
C LYS A 149 2.45 2.94 17.94
N LEU A 150 3.03 3.60 16.93
CA LEU A 150 3.94 2.94 15.98
C LEU A 150 5.18 2.40 16.68
N GLN A 151 5.79 3.18 17.57
CA GLN A 151 6.95 2.75 18.33
C GLN A 151 6.61 1.56 19.22
N GLU A 152 5.48 1.60 19.95
CA GLU A 152 5.01 0.48 20.77
C GLU A 152 4.76 -0.78 19.93
N ALA A 153 4.26 -0.63 18.70
CA ALA A 153 4.05 -1.75 17.80
C ALA A 153 5.38 -2.31 17.25
N MET A 154 6.34 -1.44 16.90
CA MET A 154 7.70 -1.86 16.51
C MET A 154 8.39 -2.65 17.63
N ASP A 155 8.32 -2.16 18.86
CA ASP A 155 8.95 -2.79 20.02
C ASP A 155 8.39 -4.21 20.27
N LYS A 156 7.11 -4.44 19.96
CA LYS A 156 6.46 -5.76 20.07
C LYS A 156 6.89 -6.74 18.99
N ILE A 157 7.18 -6.25 17.77
CA ILE A 157 7.58 -7.10 16.64
C ILE A 157 9.01 -7.60 16.82
N GLY A 158 9.88 -6.75 17.37
CA GLY A 158 11.29 -7.09 17.60
C GLY A 158 12.13 -7.24 16.31
N ASN A 159 11.59 -6.84 15.16
CA ASN A 159 12.35 -6.75 13.91
C ASN A 159 13.29 -5.53 13.97
N LYS A 160 14.59 -5.78 14.03
CA LYS A 160 15.62 -4.73 14.15
C LYS A 160 15.99 -4.08 12.82
N GLU A 161 15.62 -4.72 11.70
CA GLU A 161 15.92 -4.23 10.35
C GLU A 161 14.81 -3.31 9.81
N LEU A 162 13.61 -3.35 10.41
CA LEU A 162 12.49 -2.51 10.00
C LEU A 162 12.71 -1.04 10.39
N ILE A 163 12.72 -0.17 9.38
CA ILE A 163 12.81 1.28 9.52
C ILE A 163 11.44 1.91 9.25
N ILE A 164 10.95 2.75 10.16
CA ILE A 164 9.78 3.60 9.92
C ILE A 164 10.22 5.03 9.61
N GLN A 165 9.86 5.52 8.43
CA GLN A 165 10.20 6.86 7.95
C GLN A 165 8.97 7.77 7.99
N LEU A 166 9.07 8.88 8.74
CA LEU A 166 7.95 9.79 9.06
C LEU A 166 8.12 11.21 8.48
N ASP A 167 9.35 11.64 8.20
CA ASP A 167 9.67 13.06 7.98
C ASP A 167 10.03 13.44 6.54
N ASP A 168 10.54 12.48 5.76
CA ASP A 168 10.79 12.63 4.32
C ASP A 168 10.28 11.37 3.62
N CYS A 169 9.61 11.46 2.47
CA CYS A 169 9.28 10.24 1.73
C CYS A 169 10.51 9.56 1.13
N GLY A 170 11.64 10.28 1.06
CA GLY A 170 12.94 9.74 0.62
C GLY A 170 12.93 9.14 -0.80
N CYS A 171 11.90 9.40 -1.60
CA CYS A 171 11.58 8.52 -2.71
C CYS A 171 11.94 9.10 -4.08
N GLU A 172 12.40 8.16 -4.91
CA GLU A 172 12.52 8.10 -6.37
C GLU A 172 11.24 8.53 -7.14
N LEU A 173 10.19 8.97 -6.44
CA LEU A 173 8.87 9.36 -6.96
C LEU A 173 8.66 10.88 -7.02
N LYS A 174 9.62 11.70 -6.51
CA LYS A 174 9.54 13.18 -6.57
C LYS A 174 9.63 13.75 -8.00
N SER A 175 9.84 12.89 -9.00
CA SER A 175 10.12 13.27 -10.38
C SER A 175 9.32 12.39 -11.34
N ASN A 176 7.99 12.54 -11.39
CA ASN A 176 7.15 12.15 -12.52
C ASN A 176 5.78 12.82 -12.40
#